data_AF-A0A1U7VYS5-F1
#
_entry.id   AF-A0A1U7VYS5-F1
#
_cell.length_a   1.000
_cell.length_b   1.000
_cell.length_c   1.000
_cell.angle_alpha   90.00
_cell.angle_beta   90.00
_cell.angle_gamma   90.00
#
_symmetry.space_group_name_H-M   'P 1'
#
loop_
_entity.id
_entity.type
_entity.pdbx_description
1 polymer ?
#
loop_
_entity_poly.entity_id
_entity_poly.type
_entity_poly.pdbx_seq_one_letter_code
_entity_poly.pdbx_strand_id
1 'polypeptide(L)'
;MWEIVLEKFNFDVSEGRKSAIFGKMSDLYRDYRYKLKKKYFDSKANYQLRLRNKPKLVAADEWKYLVNLWSDADFQKKSTQNKTNRSKRSLPPYIGTKNYARLRYEMEQKNGKAPSRVEVFMESRKRKKRKQVDVFQQDVIDQFYQFKKQQKEGEISLNDDNIFEKVLGAEKMDIFVRMAPEKISVNILVVDQQKYNL
;
A
#
# COMPACT_ATOMS: atom_id res chain seq x y z
N MET A 1 -26.77 17.53 -3.11
CA MET A 1 -25.67 16.91 -3.90
C MET A 1 -26.08 15.60 -4.56
N TRP A 2 -26.73 14.66 -3.85
CA TRP A 2 -27.28 13.45 -4.49
C TRP A 2 -28.32 13.77 -5.57
N GLU A 3 -29.20 14.74 -5.30
CA GLU A 3 -30.22 15.21 -6.25
C GLU A 3 -29.62 15.68 -7.59
N ILE A 4 -28.52 16.44 -7.55
CA ILE A 4 -27.79 16.90 -8.76
C ILE A 4 -27.26 15.71 -9.57
N VAL A 5 -26.88 14.62 -8.90
CA VAL A 5 -26.44 13.40 -9.59
C VAL A 5 -27.62 12.75 -10.30
N LEU A 6 -28.77 12.63 -9.64
CA LEU A 6 -29.98 12.05 -10.24
C LEU A 6 -30.55 12.91 -11.38
N GLU A 7 -30.40 14.23 -11.29
CA GLU A 7 -30.79 15.16 -12.36
C GLU A 7 -29.95 14.98 -13.63
N LYS A 8 -28.64 14.75 -13.47
CA LYS A 8 -27.69 14.69 -14.58
C LYS A 8 -27.46 13.30 -15.16
N PHE A 9 -27.80 12.25 -14.43
CA PHE A 9 -27.46 10.88 -14.78
C PHE A 9 -28.65 9.95 -14.51
N ASN A 10 -29.04 9.18 -15.53
CA ASN A 10 -30.07 8.17 -15.41
C ASN A 10 -29.43 6.78 -15.17
N PHE A 11 -29.71 6.18 -14.01
CA PHE A 11 -29.27 4.83 -13.66
C PHE A 11 -30.17 4.24 -12.55
N ASP A 12 -30.17 2.92 -12.42
CA ASP A 12 -30.87 2.23 -11.34
C ASP A 12 -30.34 2.67 -9.96
N VAL A 13 -31.21 3.03 -9.03
CA VAL A 13 -30.79 3.56 -7.73
C VAL A 13 -30.71 2.44 -6.71
N SER A 14 -29.50 2.11 -6.28
CA SER A 14 -29.26 1.21 -5.15
C SER A 14 -28.32 1.86 -4.14
N GLU A 15 -28.45 1.48 -2.86
CA GLU A 15 -27.60 2.05 -1.80
C GLU A 15 -26.12 1.75 -2.03
N GLY A 16 -25.80 0.55 -2.55
CA GLY A 16 -24.45 0.19 -2.95
C GLY A 16 -23.89 1.10 -4.05
N ARG A 17 -24.71 1.44 -5.04
CA ARG A 17 -24.30 2.34 -6.14
C ARG A 17 -24.14 3.78 -5.66
N LYS A 18 -25.04 4.27 -4.82
CA LYS A 18 -24.94 5.59 -4.19
C LYS A 18 -23.65 5.74 -3.38
N SER A 19 -23.34 4.77 -2.53
CA SER A 19 -22.09 4.73 -1.77
C SER A 19 -20.85 4.73 -2.68
N ALA A 20 -20.85 3.92 -3.74
CA ALA A 20 -19.76 3.88 -4.71
C ALA A 20 -19.54 5.22 -5.43
N ILE A 21 -20.63 5.91 -5.82
CA ILE A 21 -20.56 7.21 -6.47
C ILE A 21 -19.97 8.25 -5.52
N PHE A 22 -20.45 8.33 -4.28
CA PHE A 22 -19.91 9.27 -3.29
C PHE A 22 -18.45 8.99 -2.94
N GLY A 23 -18.07 7.71 -2.85
CA GLY A 23 -16.67 7.31 -2.69
C GLY A 23 -15.81 7.84 -3.83
N LYS A 24 -16.26 7.64 -5.08
CA LYS A 24 -15.55 8.13 -6.26
C LYS A 24 -15.44 9.65 -6.32
N MET A 25 -16.52 10.37 -5.99
CA MET A 25 -16.52 11.84 -5.92
C MET A 25 -15.52 12.34 -4.87
N SER A 26 -15.48 11.70 -3.71
CA SER A 26 -14.53 12.02 -2.64
C SER A 26 -13.07 11.82 -3.07
N ASP A 27 -12.77 10.73 -3.79
CA ASP A 27 -11.45 10.47 -4.35
C ASP A 27 -11.06 11.56 -5.38
N LEU A 28 -11.97 11.90 -6.29
CA LEU A 28 -11.75 12.95 -7.29
C LEU A 28 -11.47 14.30 -6.63
N TYR A 29 -12.21 14.64 -5.57
CA TYR A 29 -11.98 15.88 -4.82
C TYR A 29 -10.65 15.88 -4.08
N ARG A 30 -10.24 14.75 -3.49
CA ARG A 30 -8.92 14.60 -2.87
C ARG A 30 -7.79 14.80 -3.89
N ASP A 31 -7.90 14.20 -5.07
CA ASP A 31 -6.92 14.33 -6.15
C ASP A 31 -6.86 15.76 -6.69
N TYR A 32 -8.02 16.40 -6.85
CA TYR A 32 -8.12 17.80 -7.24
C TYR A 32 -7.39 18.72 -6.25
N ARG A 33 -7.67 18.61 -4.95
CA ARG A 33 -6.99 19.38 -3.90
C ARG A 33 -5.50 19.11 -3.88
N TYR A 34 -5.05 17.87 -4.07
CA TYR A 34 -3.63 17.54 -4.16
C TYR A 34 -2.95 18.28 -5.33
N LYS A 35 -3.56 18.27 -6.52
CA LYS A 35 -3.03 18.98 -7.70
C LYS A 35 -2.97 20.49 -7.47
N LEU A 36 -4.00 21.05 -6.84
CA LEU A 36 -4.02 22.47 -6.47
C LEU A 36 -2.87 22.81 -5.51
N LYS A 37 -2.74 22.05 -4.41
CA LYS A 37 -1.65 22.25 -3.45
C LYS A 37 -0.30 22.18 -4.14
N LYS A 38 -0.07 21.15 -4.95
CA LYS A 38 1.21 20.93 -5.64
C LYS A 38 1.60 22.10 -6.55
N LYS A 39 0.63 22.74 -7.20
CA LYS A 39 0.89 23.77 -8.21
C LYS A 39 0.87 25.20 -7.66
N TYR A 40 0.02 25.48 -6.67
CA TYR A 40 -0.29 26.85 -6.24
C TYR A 40 0.04 27.13 -4.76
N PHE A 41 0.21 26.10 -3.93
CA PHE A 41 0.54 26.31 -2.53
C PHE A 41 2.05 26.26 -2.30
N ASP A 42 2.63 27.41 -1.97
CA ASP A 42 4.02 27.51 -1.50
C ASP A 42 4.06 27.54 0.03
N SER A 43 4.68 26.52 0.64
CA SER A 43 4.82 26.42 2.10
C SER A 43 5.76 27.45 2.71
N LYS A 44 6.64 28.07 1.92
CA LYS A 44 7.59 29.08 2.39
C LYS A 44 7.00 30.50 2.35
N ALA A 45 5.95 30.71 1.56
CA ALA A 45 5.29 31.99 1.44
C ALA A 45 4.44 32.34 2.68
N ASN A 46 4.34 33.63 2.99
CA ASN A 46 3.44 34.12 4.03
C ASN A 46 1.96 33.87 3.65
N TYR A 47 1.06 34.01 4.63
CA TYR A 47 -0.36 33.73 4.44
C TYR A 47 -1.02 34.57 3.34
N GLN A 48 -0.69 35.87 3.27
CA GLN A 48 -1.28 36.78 2.28
C GLN A 48 -0.85 36.45 0.85
N LEU A 49 0.42 36.12 0.64
CA LEU A 49 0.93 35.68 -0.66
C LEU A 49 0.28 34.37 -1.11
N ARG A 50 0.03 33.43 -0.19
CA ARG A 50 -0.69 32.18 -0.50
C ARG A 50 -2.14 32.44 -0.92
N LEU A 51 -2.85 33.35 -0.25
CA LEU A 51 -4.21 33.73 -0.65
C LEU A 51 -4.23 34.39 -2.04
N ARG A 52 -3.23 35.23 -2.36
CA ARG A 52 -3.10 35.89 -3.67
C ARG A 52 -2.83 34.90 -4.80
N ASN A 53 -2.12 33.80 -4.55
CA ASN A 53 -1.83 32.77 -5.56
C ASN A 53 -3.02 31.84 -5.86
N LYS A 54 -4.22 32.42 -5.98
CA LYS A 54 -5.47 31.72 -6.25
C LYS A 54 -5.56 31.30 -7.72
N PRO A 55 -5.90 30.04 -8.03
CA PRO A 55 -6.23 29.65 -9.40
C PRO A 55 -7.48 30.38 -9.94
N LYS A 56 -7.53 30.63 -11.25
CA LYS A 56 -8.65 31.35 -11.90
C LYS A 56 -10.01 30.70 -11.63
N LEU A 57 -10.09 29.37 -11.75
CA LEU A 57 -11.34 28.59 -11.68
C LEU A 57 -11.77 28.19 -10.26
N VAL A 58 -11.06 28.64 -9.21
CA VAL A 58 -11.41 28.34 -7.81
C VAL A 58 -12.04 29.56 -7.17
N ALA A 59 -13.15 29.39 -6.45
CA ALA A 59 -13.77 30.50 -5.72
C ALA A 59 -12.84 31.03 -4.62
N ALA A 60 -12.96 32.32 -4.27
CA ALA A 60 -12.07 32.93 -3.27
C ALA A 60 -12.22 32.26 -1.90
N ASP A 61 -13.45 31.98 -1.48
CA ASP A 61 -13.74 31.34 -0.18
C ASP A 61 -13.24 29.89 -0.14
N GLU A 62 -13.42 29.14 -1.22
CA GLU A 62 -12.87 27.79 -1.35
C GLU A 62 -11.34 27.79 -1.26
N TRP A 63 -10.67 28.72 -1.94
CA TRP A 63 -9.22 28.84 -1.87
C TRP A 63 -8.74 29.20 -0.47
N LYS A 64 -9.40 30.16 0.20
CA LYS A 64 -9.10 30.52 1.59
C LYS A 64 -9.25 29.33 2.53
N TYR A 65 -10.32 28.56 2.38
CA TYR A 65 -10.53 27.31 3.12
C TYR A 65 -9.36 26.32 2.90
N LEU A 66 -8.94 26.11 1.65
CA LEU A 66 -7.84 25.19 1.33
C LEU A 66 -6.49 25.67 1.87
N VAL A 67 -6.20 26.97 1.78
CA VAL A 67 -4.97 27.56 2.35
C VAL A 67 -4.96 27.37 3.87
N ASN A 68 -6.09 27.59 4.55
CA ASN A 68 -6.22 27.35 5.99
C ASN A 68 -6.00 25.87 6.31
N LEU A 69 -6.69 24.96 5.60
CA LEU A 69 -6.56 23.52 5.79
C LEU A 69 -5.11 23.03 5.64
N TRP A 70 -4.36 23.53 4.67
CA TRP A 70 -2.96 23.11 4.48
C TRP A 70 -1.96 23.80 5.40
N SER A 71 -2.36 24.91 6.02
CA SER A 71 -1.58 25.64 7.02
C SER A 71 -1.81 25.12 8.44
N ASP A 72 -2.92 24.40 8.64
CA ASP A 72 -3.29 23.80 9.91
C ASP A 72 -2.22 22.81 10.42
N ALA A 73 -1.84 22.98 11.69
CA ALA A 73 -0.76 22.21 12.30
C ALA A 73 -1.11 20.71 12.44
N ASP A 74 -2.36 20.39 12.78
CA ASP A 74 -2.82 19.00 12.91
C ASP A 74 -2.86 18.31 11.56
N PHE A 75 -3.32 19.01 10.52
CA PHE A 75 -3.28 18.52 9.15
C PHE A 75 -1.83 18.23 8.70
N GLN A 76 -0.90 19.15 8.97
CA GLN A 76 0.51 18.97 8.63
C GLN A 76 1.13 17.81 9.40
N LYS A 77 0.86 17.68 10.70
CA LYS A 77 1.32 16.57 11.54
C LYS A 77 0.86 15.23 10.97
N LYS A 78 -0.44 15.09 10.70
CA LYS A 78 -1.01 13.87 10.10
C LYS A 78 -0.41 13.58 8.72
N SER A 79 -0.27 14.61 7.88
CA SER A 79 0.31 14.47 6.55
C SER A 79 1.77 14.00 6.59
N THR A 80 2.59 14.58 7.48
CA THR A 80 4.00 14.21 7.65
C THR A 80 4.12 12.80 8.22
N GLN A 81 3.33 12.47 9.24
CA GLN A 81 3.30 11.12 9.80
C GLN A 81 2.92 10.08 8.73
N ASN A 82 1.90 10.36 7.92
CA ASN A 82 1.49 9.46 6.83
C ASN A 82 2.58 9.31 5.76
N LYS A 83 3.32 10.37 5.45
CA LYS A 83 4.47 10.31 4.53
C LYS A 83 5.58 9.41 5.09
N THR A 84 5.94 9.58 6.37
CA THR A 84 6.93 8.75 7.05
C THR A 84 6.47 7.29 7.18
N ASN A 85 5.21 7.06 7.50
CA ASN A 85 4.64 5.71 7.54
C ASN A 85 4.70 5.05 6.17
N ARG A 86 4.39 5.80 5.10
CA ARG A 86 4.47 5.30 3.72
C ARG A 86 5.91 4.95 3.33
N SER A 87 6.91 5.75 3.73
CA SER A 87 8.31 5.44 3.42
C SER A 87 8.84 4.23 4.20
N LYS A 88 8.26 3.93 5.37
CA LYS A 88 8.57 2.73 6.17
C LYS A 88 7.85 1.47 5.70
N ARG A 89 6.94 1.55 4.71
CA ARG A 89 6.30 0.34 4.15
C ARG A 89 7.33 -0.43 3.33
N SER A 90 7.75 -1.59 3.84
CA SER A 90 8.57 -2.54 3.09
C SER A 90 7.71 -3.65 2.48
N LEU A 91 8.33 -4.41 1.57
CA LEU A 91 7.72 -5.58 0.91
C LEU A 91 6.38 -5.32 0.17
N PRO A 92 6.24 -4.24 -0.64
CA PRO A 92 5.01 -4.03 -1.40
C PRO A 92 4.83 -5.12 -2.47
N PRO A 93 3.58 -5.54 -2.77
CA PRO A 93 3.30 -6.42 -3.89
C PRO A 93 3.42 -5.67 -5.22
N TYR A 94 3.72 -6.41 -6.30
CA TYR A 94 3.88 -5.91 -7.66
C TYR A 94 2.69 -6.18 -8.58
N ILE A 95 1.54 -6.56 -8.00
CA ILE A 95 0.29 -6.88 -8.73
C ILE A 95 -0.49 -5.64 -9.21
N GLY A 96 -0.03 -4.43 -8.86
CA GLY A 96 -0.68 -3.18 -9.26
C GLY A 96 -2.06 -3.02 -8.62
N THR A 97 -3.06 -2.69 -9.44
CA THR A 97 -4.48 -2.51 -9.02
C THR A 97 -5.23 -3.83 -8.85
N LYS A 98 -4.60 -4.96 -9.16
CA LYS A 98 -5.21 -6.28 -8.94
C LYS A 98 -5.25 -6.58 -7.45
N ASN A 99 -6.39 -7.03 -6.94
CA ASN A 99 -6.53 -7.46 -5.55
C ASN A 99 -6.07 -8.92 -5.37
N TYR A 100 -5.83 -9.33 -4.12
CA TYR A 100 -5.41 -10.70 -3.82
C TYR A 100 -6.49 -11.75 -4.12
N ALA A 101 -7.77 -11.41 -4.00
CA ALA A 101 -8.88 -12.32 -4.33
C ALA A 101 -8.84 -12.72 -5.82
N ARG A 102 -8.67 -11.74 -6.71
CA ARG A 102 -8.51 -11.97 -8.15
C ARG A 102 -7.23 -12.73 -8.46
N LEU A 103 -6.13 -12.42 -7.78
CA LEU A 103 -4.89 -13.18 -7.93
C LEU A 103 -5.09 -14.66 -7.56
N ARG A 104 -5.74 -14.94 -6.43
CA ARG A 104 -6.05 -16.31 -5.97
C ARG A 104 -6.90 -17.05 -7.00
N TYR A 105 -7.96 -16.41 -7.49
CA TYR A 105 -8.82 -16.97 -8.52
C TYR A 105 -8.04 -17.32 -9.79
N GLU A 106 -7.23 -16.39 -10.31
CA GLU A 106 -6.42 -16.64 -11.50
C GLU A 106 -5.39 -17.77 -11.31
N MET A 107 -4.80 -17.90 -10.11
CA MET A 107 -3.88 -18.99 -9.78
C MET A 107 -4.59 -20.34 -9.69
N GLU A 108 -5.78 -20.38 -9.09
CA GLU A 108 -6.60 -21.60 -8.98
C GLU A 108 -7.05 -22.11 -10.35
N GLN A 109 -7.50 -21.21 -11.23
CA GLN A 109 -7.85 -21.57 -12.60
C GLN A 109 -6.66 -22.12 -13.39
N LYS A 110 -5.44 -21.63 -13.12
CA LYS A 110 -4.23 -22.07 -13.81
C LYS A 110 -3.70 -23.41 -13.29
N ASN A 111 -3.76 -23.62 -11.97
CA ASN A 111 -3.12 -24.77 -11.32
C ASN A 111 -4.12 -25.90 -10.99
N GLY A 112 -5.43 -25.67 -11.15
CA GLY A 112 -6.50 -26.63 -10.80
C GLY A 112 -6.67 -26.85 -9.29
N LYS A 113 -6.00 -26.06 -8.45
CA LYS A 113 -6.04 -26.16 -6.99
C LYS A 113 -5.92 -24.78 -6.35
N ALA A 114 -6.63 -24.57 -5.26
CA ALA A 114 -6.54 -23.35 -4.45
C ALA A 114 -5.09 -23.10 -3.99
N PRO A 115 -4.52 -21.89 -4.24
CA PRO A 115 -3.15 -21.58 -3.89
C PRO A 115 -2.98 -21.33 -2.39
N SER A 116 -1.82 -21.72 -1.87
CA SER A 116 -1.44 -21.51 -0.46
C SER A 116 -1.17 -20.02 -0.16
N ARG A 117 -1.15 -19.63 1.13
CA ARG A 117 -0.87 -18.24 1.53
C ARG A 117 0.53 -17.82 1.08
N VAL A 118 1.51 -18.72 1.23
CA VAL A 118 2.91 -18.50 0.80
C VAL A 118 2.99 -18.36 -0.72
N GLU A 119 2.29 -19.21 -1.46
CA GLU A 119 2.27 -19.17 -2.93
C GLU A 119 1.69 -17.84 -3.46
N VAL A 120 0.58 -17.38 -2.89
CA VAL A 120 -0.02 -16.08 -3.23
C VAL A 120 0.93 -14.93 -2.91
N PHE A 121 1.64 -14.99 -1.78
CA PHE A 121 2.61 -13.98 -1.39
C PHE A 121 3.78 -13.90 -2.37
N MET A 122 4.38 -15.04 -2.72
CA MET A 122 5.47 -15.12 -3.69
C MET A 122 5.02 -14.62 -5.07
N GLU A 123 3.89 -15.11 -5.58
CA GLU A 123 3.37 -14.72 -6.90
C GLU A 123 3.08 -13.20 -6.95
N SER A 124 2.50 -12.65 -5.88
CA SER A 124 2.19 -11.22 -5.82
C SER A 124 3.43 -10.32 -5.87
N ARG A 125 4.61 -10.86 -5.56
CA ARG A 125 5.89 -10.13 -5.51
C ARG A 125 6.85 -10.52 -6.63
N LYS A 126 6.35 -11.21 -7.66
CA LYS A 126 7.09 -11.39 -8.91
C LYS A 126 7.00 -10.12 -9.78
N ARG A 127 8.16 -9.57 -10.19
CA ARG A 127 8.20 -8.52 -11.22
C ARG A 127 8.20 -9.13 -12.62
N LYS A 128 7.77 -8.34 -13.61
CA LYS A 128 7.94 -8.68 -15.02
C LYS A 128 9.45 -8.84 -15.34
N LYS A 129 9.78 -9.79 -16.23
CA LYS A 129 11.14 -10.26 -16.63
C LYS A 129 12.21 -9.21 -17.04
N ARG A 130 11.95 -7.91 -16.92
CA ARG A 130 12.88 -6.82 -17.25
C ARG A 130 13.07 -5.79 -16.14
N LYS A 131 12.46 -6.00 -14.97
CA LYS A 131 12.56 -5.06 -13.84
C LYS A 131 13.23 -5.73 -12.67
N GLN A 132 14.32 -5.12 -12.18
CA GLN A 132 15.01 -5.56 -10.97
C GLN A 132 14.06 -5.55 -9.77
N VAL A 133 14.06 -6.61 -8.99
CA VAL A 133 13.39 -6.68 -7.70
C VAL A 133 14.31 -6.06 -6.65
N ASP A 134 13.74 -5.42 -5.64
CA ASP A 134 14.50 -4.91 -4.51
C ASP A 134 15.25 -6.07 -3.80
N VAL A 135 16.53 -5.88 -3.48
CA VAL A 135 17.41 -6.96 -2.98
C VAL A 135 16.82 -7.60 -1.72
N PHE A 136 16.32 -6.77 -0.81
CA PHE A 136 15.68 -7.23 0.42
C PHE A 136 14.40 -8.03 0.13
N GLN A 137 13.58 -7.59 -0.83
CA GLN A 137 12.42 -8.39 -1.24
C GLN A 137 12.80 -9.72 -1.90
N GLN A 138 13.91 -9.75 -2.64
CA GLN A 138 14.38 -10.97 -3.29
C GLN A 138 14.83 -12.00 -2.26
N ASP A 139 15.64 -11.58 -1.27
CA ASP A 139 16.08 -12.45 -0.18
C ASP A 139 14.91 -13.08 0.59
N VAL A 140 13.89 -12.28 0.93
CA VAL A 140 12.67 -12.78 1.57
C VAL A 140 11.96 -13.82 0.71
N ILE A 141 11.86 -13.60 -0.60
CA ILE A 141 11.22 -14.54 -1.53
C ILE A 141 12.03 -15.84 -1.61
N ASP A 142 13.36 -15.75 -1.64
CA ASP A 142 14.24 -16.92 -1.71
C ASP A 142 14.13 -17.77 -0.44
N GLN A 143 14.01 -17.15 0.75
CA GLN A 143 13.71 -17.86 2.00
C GLN A 143 12.36 -18.60 1.94
N PHE A 144 11.31 -17.98 1.40
CA PHE A 144 10.03 -18.67 1.21
C PHE A 144 10.13 -19.86 0.25
N TYR A 145 10.92 -19.74 -0.83
CA TYR A 145 11.16 -20.87 -1.73
C TYR A 145 11.89 -22.03 -1.05
N GLN A 146 12.91 -21.74 -0.23
CA GLN A 146 13.64 -22.75 0.54
C GLN A 146 12.70 -23.53 1.47
N PHE A 147 11.88 -22.84 2.27
CA PHE A 147 10.94 -23.50 3.17
C PHE A 147 9.87 -24.31 2.43
N LYS A 148 9.35 -23.82 1.30
CA LYS A 148 8.39 -24.59 0.50
C LYS A 148 9.01 -25.80 -0.18
N LYS A 149 10.30 -25.77 -0.50
CA LYS A 149 11.05 -26.92 -1.02
C LYS A 149 11.19 -28.00 0.06
N GLN A 150 11.68 -27.62 1.24
CA GLN A 150 11.82 -28.51 2.40
C GLN A 150 10.48 -29.14 2.84
N GLN A 151 9.38 -28.38 2.77
CA GLN A 151 8.04 -28.89 3.05
C GLN A 151 7.60 -29.97 2.05
N LYS A 152 7.95 -29.84 0.75
CA LYS A 152 7.62 -30.84 -0.27
C LYS A 152 8.47 -32.10 -0.16
N GLU A 153 9.72 -31.95 0.26
CA GLU A 153 10.67 -33.05 0.50
C GLU A 153 10.35 -33.81 1.80
N GLY A 154 9.38 -33.33 2.59
CA GLY A 154 8.95 -33.96 3.84
C GLY A 154 9.85 -33.68 5.04
N GLU A 155 10.88 -32.85 4.86
CA GLU A 155 11.84 -32.48 5.90
C GLU A 155 11.21 -31.59 6.99
N ILE A 156 10.14 -30.87 6.65
CA ILE A 156 9.49 -29.90 7.53
C ILE A 156 7.96 -30.01 7.44
N SER A 157 7.30 -30.27 8.58
CA SER A 157 5.84 -30.26 8.73
C SER A 157 5.32 -28.93 9.32
N LEU A 158 5.76 -27.81 8.76
CA LEU A 158 5.26 -26.48 9.16
C LEU A 158 4.08 -26.07 8.30
N ASN A 159 3.03 -25.53 8.92
CA ASN A 159 1.96 -24.84 8.20
C ASN A 159 2.49 -23.52 7.62
N ASP A 160 1.82 -23.01 6.58
CA ASP A 160 2.15 -21.75 5.91
C ASP A 160 2.30 -20.59 6.91
N ASP A 161 1.44 -20.47 7.92
CA ASP A 161 1.53 -19.38 8.92
C ASP A 161 2.81 -19.46 9.76
N ASN A 162 3.28 -20.66 10.12
CA ASN A 162 4.56 -20.83 10.81
C ASN A 162 5.75 -20.48 9.92
N ILE A 163 5.64 -20.73 8.61
CA ILE A 163 6.65 -20.30 7.63
C ILE A 163 6.69 -18.76 7.57
N PHE A 164 5.53 -18.11 7.56
CA PHE A 164 5.45 -16.64 7.63
C PHE A 164 6.10 -16.09 8.89
N GLU A 165 5.80 -16.68 10.05
CA GLU A 165 6.37 -16.24 11.32
C GLU A 165 7.90 -16.42 11.35
N LYS A 166 8.44 -17.51 10.79
CA LYS A 166 9.89 -17.71 10.71
C LYS A 166 10.58 -16.71 9.79
N VAL A 167 10.00 -16.42 8.62
CA VAL A 167 10.63 -15.57 7.59
C VAL A 167 10.44 -14.08 7.89
N LEU A 168 9.25 -13.69 8.35
CA LEU A 168 8.87 -12.28 8.51
C LEU A 168 8.69 -11.85 9.97
N GLY A 169 8.78 -12.79 10.92
CA GLY A 169 8.42 -12.58 12.31
C GLY A 169 6.91 -12.67 12.54
N ALA A 170 6.52 -12.60 13.81
CA ALA A 170 5.11 -12.61 14.21
C ALA A 170 4.31 -11.52 13.48
N GLU A 171 3.18 -11.93 12.92
CA GLU A 171 2.27 -11.03 12.22
C GLU A 171 1.74 -9.97 13.20
N LYS A 172 2.10 -8.71 12.99
CA LYS A 172 1.49 -7.62 13.73
C LYS A 172 0.09 -7.40 13.18
N MET A 173 -0.92 -7.70 13.99
CA MET A 173 -2.36 -7.50 13.74
C MET A 173 -2.77 -6.01 13.68
N ASP A 174 -1.89 -5.12 13.21
CA ASP A 174 -2.22 -3.73 12.98
C ASP A 174 -2.30 -3.50 11.47
N ILE A 175 -3.34 -2.80 11.04
CA ILE A 175 -3.98 -2.78 9.69
C ILE A 175 -3.02 -2.33 8.56
N PHE A 176 -1.78 -1.99 8.90
CA PHE A 176 -0.68 -1.70 8.00
C PHE A 176 0.49 -2.61 8.37
N VAL A 177 0.87 -3.50 7.45
CA VAL A 177 2.13 -4.24 7.52
C VAL A 177 3.29 -3.24 7.56
N ARG A 178 3.70 -2.86 8.79
CA ARG A 178 4.86 -2.02 9.11
C ARG A 178 6.03 -2.95 9.39
N MET A 179 6.63 -3.48 8.33
CA MET A 179 7.85 -4.28 8.45
C MET A 179 9.04 -3.31 8.44
N ALA A 180 9.54 -2.95 9.62
CA ALA A 180 10.77 -2.16 9.75
C ALA A 180 11.98 -3.05 9.42
N PRO A 181 12.98 -2.57 8.65
CA PRO A 181 14.17 -3.34 8.30
C PRO A 181 15.03 -3.72 9.52
N GLU A 182 14.88 -3.02 10.65
CA GLU A 182 15.72 -3.15 11.85
C GLU A 182 15.56 -4.48 12.61
N LYS A 183 14.53 -5.29 12.33
CA LYS A 183 14.33 -6.59 13.01
C LYS A 183 14.83 -7.80 12.23
N ILE A 184 15.28 -7.63 10.99
CA ILE A 184 15.69 -8.75 10.14
C ILE A 184 17.20 -9.01 10.26
N SER A 185 17.97 -7.99 10.65
CA SER A 185 19.41 -8.09 10.92
C SER A 185 19.77 -9.02 12.08
N VAL A 186 18.85 -9.31 13.00
CA VAL A 186 19.15 -10.14 14.19
C VAL A 186 19.24 -11.63 13.84
N ASN A 187 18.56 -12.09 12.79
CA ASN A 187 18.64 -13.50 12.34
C ASN A 187 19.75 -13.77 11.32
N ILE A 188 20.31 -12.72 10.69
CA ILE A 188 21.43 -12.87 9.73
C ILE A 188 22.70 -13.33 10.45
N LEU A 189 22.92 -12.89 11.70
CA LEU A 189 24.15 -13.21 12.44
C LEU A 189 24.12 -14.58 13.13
N VAL A 190 22.95 -15.15 13.41
CA VAL A 190 22.85 -16.44 14.12
C VAL A 190 23.06 -17.63 13.17
N VAL A 191 22.71 -17.48 11.89
CA VAL A 191 22.86 -18.57 10.90
C VAL A 191 24.32 -18.70 10.41
N ASP A 192 25.07 -17.59 10.30
CA ASP A 192 26.47 -17.64 9.84
C ASP A 192 27.45 -18.18 10.90
N GLN A 193 27.15 -18.08 12.20
CA GLN A 193 28.03 -18.60 13.25
C GLN A 193 28.00 -20.12 13.41
N GLN A 194 27.02 -20.83 12.84
CA GLN A 194 26.97 -22.29 12.88
C GLN A 194 27.75 -22.97 11.73
N LYS A 195 28.23 -22.20 10.74
CA LYS A 195 28.98 -22.75 9.58
C LYS A 195 30.51 -22.78 9.74
N TYR A 196 31.06 -22.19 10.81
CA TYR A 196 32.52 -22.05 11.00
C TYR A 196 33.07 -22.69 12.28
N ASN A 197 32.31 -23.56 12.94
CA ASN A 197 32.82 -24.39 14.04
C ASN A 197 32.87 -25.86 13.62
N LEU A 198 33.85 -26.19 12.78
CA LEU A 198 34.50 -27.50 12.66
C LEU A 198 35.97 -27.26 12.29
#